data_AF-A0A955E5T2-F1
#
_entry.id   AF-A0A955E5T2-F1
#
_cell.length_a   1.000
_cell.length_b   1.000
_cell.length_c   1.000
_cell.angle_alpha   90.00
_cell.angle_beta   90.00
_cell.angle_gamma   90.00
#
_symmetry.space_group_name_H-M   'P 1'
#
loop_
_entity.id
_entity.type
_entity.pdbx_description
1 polymer ?
#
loop_
_entity_poly.entity_id
_entity_poly.type
_entity_poly.pdbx_seq_one_letter_code
_entity_poly.pdbx_strand_id
1 'polypeptide(L)'
;MNQPAQSDAPTHPLVPAERLSIAAAASALCALLAVSGCVGISWIAYRQPDRFVYIAVVPALALAAIVLGVIARVRIRRSGTTGGVVLRGKGLATLGIFLGVLGGIIPTAFLLSALVTLSSLKSLAPVAERVVLAAAAQRPQSARADLSQDASNEITDARLLAVGRAIERSVGKPLKADVSIGAVMEARTRVVSAAQSGADPSALGELSPKPVVIRCERGSVIAYTLLDADALNKQQVRITDALFLLPDGSCITLRIDGPAQQVARALGLSPTPLDE
;
A
#
# COMPACT_ATOMS: atom_id res chain seq x y z
N MET A 1 36.18 79.90 -35.48
CA MET A 1 36.36 78.61 -34.77
C MET A 1 34.97 78.17 -34.31
N ASN A 2 34.34 77.25 -35.03
CA ASN A 2 33.02 76.71 -34.69
C ASN A 2 33.21 75.50 -33.75
N GLN A 3 32.66 75.58 -32.54
CA GLN A 3 32.51 74.41 -31.67
C GLN A 3 31.41 73.50 -32.24
N PRO A 4 31.65 72.18 -32.38
CA PRO A 4 30.59 71.26 -32.75
C PRO A 4 29.61 71.09 -31.59
N ALA A 5 28.32 71.21 -31.89
CA ALA A 5 27.22 70.96 -30.97
C ALA A 5 27.25 69.51 -30.50
N GLN A 6 27.34 69.33 -29.18
CA GLN A 6 27.26 68.05 -28.51
C GLN A 6 25.80 67.58 -28.57
N SER A 7 25.53 66.60 -29.43
CA SER A 7 24.22 65.96 -29.57
C SER A 7 23.99 65.00 -28.41
N ASP A 8 23.31 65.47 -27.37
CA ASP A 8 22.77 64.61 -26.30
C ASP A 8 21.62 63.76 -26.85
N ALA A 9 21.96 62.58 -27.38
CA ALA A 9 20.96 61.56 -27.66
C ALA A 9 20.43 61.02 -26.31
N PRO A 10 19.12 61.01 -26.07
CA PRO A 10 18.55 60.44 -24.85
C PRO A 10 18.83 58.94 -24.83
N THR A 11 19.76 58.52 -23.99
CA THR A 11 19.97 57.12 -23.61
C THR A 11 18.79 56.68 -22.75
N HIS A 12 17.70 56.27 -23.39
CA HIS A 12 16.64 55.55 -22.71
C HIS A 12 17.24 54.29 -22.07
N PRO A 13 17.19 54.14 -20.73
CA PRO A 13 17.61 52.91 -20.10
C PRO A 13 16.73 51.79 -20.65
N LEU A 14 17.34 50.81 -21.31
CA LEU A 14 16.69 49.58 -21.75
C LEU A 14 16.16 48.87 -20.49
N VAL A 15 14.87 49.04 -20.21
CA VAL A 15 14.19 48.31 -19.14
C VAL A 15 14.34 46.82 -19.49
N PRO A 16 15.04 46.02 -18.68
CA PRO A 16 15.27 44.62 -19.01
C PRO A 16 13.93 43.91 -19.09
N ALA A 17 13.66 43.28 -20.24
CA ALA A 17 12.43 42.54 -20.45
C ALA A 17 12.36 41.38 -19.45
N GLU A 18 11.43 41.48 -18.49
CA GLU A 18 11.19 40.42 -17.52
C GLU A 18 10.50 39.25 -18.21
N ARG A 19 11.08 38.05 -18.13
CA ARG A 19 10.49 36.83 -18.69
C ARG A 19 10.25 35.82 -17.60
N LEU A 20 9.06 35.20 -17.61
CA LEU A 20 8.74 34.09 -16.73
C LEU A 20 9.60 32.88 -17.10
N SER A 21 10.22 32.25 -16.10
CA SER A 21 10.96 31.00 -16.34
C SER A 21 9.99 29.88 -16.74
N ILE A 22 10.15 29.35 -17.95
CA ILE A 22 9.40 28.17 -18.45
C ILE A 22 9.58 26.98 -17.49
N ALA A 23 10.77 26.82 -16.91
CA ALA A 23 11.04 25.77 -15.94
C ALA A 23 10.27 25.97 -14.62
N ALA A 24 10.05 27.21 -14.18
CA ALA A 24 9.26 27.50 -12.99
C ALA A 24 7.76 27.23 -13.23
N ALA A 25 7.25 27.59 -14.40
CA ALA A 25 5.87 27.27 -14.80
C ALA A 25 5.65 25.76 -14.96
N ALA A 26 6.58 25.05 -15.60
CA ALA A 26 6.53 23.59 -15.73
C ALA A 26 6.62 22.89 -14.38
N SER A 27 7.48 23.35 -13.46
CA SER A 27 7.57 22.84 -12.08
C SER A 27 6.24 22.99 -11.34
N ALA A 28 5.61 24.17 -11.39
CA ALA A 28 4.32 24.40 -10.76
C ALA A 28 3.20 23.54 -11.37
N LEU A 29 3.17 23.40 -12.70
CA LEU A 29 2.20 22.55 -13.39
C LEU A 29 2.37 21.07 -13.03
N CYS A 30 3.60 20.56 -13.06
CA CYS A 30 3.89 19.18 -12.64
C CYS A 30 3.48 18.95 -11.18
N ALA A 31 3.70 19.92 -10.29
CA ALA A 31 3.31 19.80 -8.90
C ALA A 31 1.78 19.80 -8.71
N LEU A 32 1.06 20.66 -9.43
CA LEU A 32 -0.41 20.66 -9.43
C LEU A 32 -0.97 19.35 -9.99
N LEU A 33 -0.39 18.82 -11.07
CA LEU A 33 -0.77 17.53 -11.62
C LEU A 33 -0.46 16.37 -10.65
N ALA A 34 0.66 16.42 -9.91
CA ALA A 34 0.98 15.43 -8.90
C ALA A 34 -0.05 15.47 -7.75
N VAL A 35 -0.38 16.65 -7.23
CA VAL A 35 -1.38 16.82 -6.15
C VAL A 35 -2.78 16.42 -6.62
N SER A 36 -3.21 16.86 -7.80
CA SER A 36 -4.48 16.44 -8.40
C SER A 36 -4.49 14.93 -8.67
N GLY A 37 -3.34 14.37 -9.06
CA GLY A 37 -3.13 12.94 -9.24
C GLY A 37 -3.29 12.16 -7.94
N CYS A 38 -2.82 12.68 -6.80
CA CYS A 38 -3.08 12.07 -5.50
C CYS A 38 -4.59 11.94 -5.22
N VAL A 39 -5.35 13.02 -5.43
CA VAL A 39 -6.81 13.01 -5.23
C VAL A 39 -7.50 12.05 -6.21
N GLY A 40 -7.08 12.08 -7.48
CA GLY A 40 -7.61 11.19 -8.52
C GLY A 40 -7.30 9.72 -8.25
N ILE A 41 -6.09 9.40 -7.77
CA ILE A 41 -5.71 8.04 -7.36
C ILE A 41 -6.51 7.59 -6.16
N SER A 42 -6.71 8.44 -5.14
CA SER A 42 -7.56 8.10 -4.01
C SER A 42 -8.99 7.75 -4.46
N TRP A 43 -9.53 8.52 -5.42
CA TRP A 43 -10.85 8.25 -5.99
C TRP A 43 -10.90 6.99 -6.87
N ILE A 44 -9.89 6.77 -7.72
CA ILE A 44 -9.81 5.60 -8.59
C ILE A 44 -9.53 4.34 -7.77
N ALA A 45 -8.63 4.37 -6.81
CA ALA A 45 -8.34 3.25 -5.91
C ALA A 45 -9.57 2.82 -5.11
N TYR A 46 -10.46 3.78 -4.78
CA TYR A 46 -11.75 3.47 -4.15
C TYR A 46 -12.72 2.74 -5.09
N ARG A 47 -12.70 3.03 -6.40
CA ARG A 47 -13.67 2.47 -7.38
C ARG A 47 -13.15 1.27 -8.19
N GLN A 48 -11.85 1.21 -8.44
CA GLN A 48 -11.21 0.28 -9.38
C GLN A 48 -9.80 -0.07 -8.87
N PRO A 49 -9.69 -0.97 -7.87
CA PRO A 49 -8.42 -1.30 -7.24
C PRO A 49 -7.39 -1.89 -8.23
N ASP A 50 -7.82 -2.44 -9.36
CA ASP A 50 -6.93 -3.13 -10.31
C ASP A 50 -6.07 -2.18 -11.15
N ARG A 51 -6.33 -0.85 -11.13
CA ARG A 51 -5.61 0.14 -11.95
C ARG A 51 -4.41 0.74 -11.23
N PHE A 52 -3.47 -0.12 -10.83
CA PHE A 52 -2.25 0.26 -10.09
C PHE A 52 -1.25 1.14 -10.87
N VAL A 53 -1.34 1.20 -12.20
CA VAL A 53 -0.42 1.97 -13.05
C VAL A 53 -0.35 3.45 -12.63
N TYR A 54 -1.45 4.01 -12.13
CA TYR A 54 -1.50 5.41 -11.70
C TYR A 54 -0.65 5.69 -10.45
N ILE A 55 -0.43 4.70 -9.59
CA ILE A 55 0.35 4.86 -8.35
C ILE A 55 1.83 5.13 -8.62
N ALA A 56 2.37 4.65 -9.76
CA ALA A 56 3.75 4.93 -10.15
C ALA A 56 3.91 6.30 -10.83
N VAL A 57 2.86 6.83 -11.46
CA VAL A 57 2.91 8.10 -12.22
C VAL A 57 3.06 9.31 -11.29
N VAL A 58 2.39 9.30 -10.13
CA VAL A 58 2.42 10.45 -9.22
C VAL A 58 3.78 10.70 -8.58
N PRO A 59 4.51 9.68 -8.05
CA PRO A 59 5.90 9.86 -7.60
C PRO A 59 6.83 10.40 -8.70
N ALA A 60 6.65 9.93 -9.94
CA ALA A 60 7.45 10.42 -11.07
C ALA A 60 7.16 11.90 -11.38
N LEU A 61 5.89 12.31 -11.38
CA LEU A 61 5.49 13.72 -11.55
C LEU A 61 5.97 14.61 -10.41
N ALA A 62 5.90 14.12 -9.16
CA ALA A 62 6.42 14.79 -7.97
C ALA A 62 7.94 15.03 -8.08
N LEU A 63 8.70 13.99 -8.48
CA LEU A 63 10.14 14.10 -8.70
C LEU A 63 10.46 15.11 -9.82
N ALA A 64 9.73 15.06 -10.93
CA ALA A 64 9.88 16.01 -12.03
C ALA A 64 9.62 17.46 -11.57
N ALA A 65 8.60 17.69 -10.75
CA ALA A 65 8.30 19.01 -10.19
C ALA A 65 9.45 19.54 -9.33
N ILE A 66 10.06 18.69 -8.49
CA ILE A 66 11.22 19.03 -7.66
C ILE A 66 12.43 19.38 -8.53
N VAL A 67 12.80 18.50 -9.47
CA VAL A 67 13.96 18.68 -10.35
C VAL A 67 13.83 19.97 -11.17
N LEU A 68 12.67 20.18 -11.81
CA LEU A 68 12.40 21.38 -12.60
C LEU A 68 12.43 22.66 -11.74
N GLY A 69 11.92 22.59 -10.50
CA GLY A 69 11.93 23.71 -9.57
C GLY A 69 13.35 24.08 -9.11
N VAL A 70 14.20 23.08 -8.84
CA VAL A 70 15.62 23.29 -8.52
C VAL A 70 16.35 23.91 -9.70
N ILE A 71 16.17 23.37 -10.92
CA ILE A 71 16.75 23.92 -12.16
C ILE A 71 16.29 25.37 -12.37
N ALA A 72 15.00 25.66 -12.17
CA ALA A 72 14.45 27.01 -12.29
C ALA A 72 15.10 27.99 -11.29
N ARG A 73 15.26 27.58 -10.02
CA ARG A 73 15.96 28.41 -9.02
C ARG A 73 17.40 28.69 -9.39
N VAL A 74 18.15 27.69 -9.87
CA VAL A 74 19.54 27.87 -10.30
C VAL A 74 19.63 28.83 -11.48
N ARG A 75 18.76 28.69 -12.49
CA ARG A 75 18.72 29.58 -13.67
C ARG A 75 18.32 31.01 -13.31
N ILE A 76 17.30 31.20 -12.47
CA ILE A 76 16.89 32.53 -11.99
C ILE A 76 17.99 33.21 -11.17
N ARG A 77 18.76 32.43 -10.38
CA ARG A 77 19.90 32.98 -9.63
C ARG A 77 21.03 33.43 -10.55
N ARG A 78 21.33 32.66 -11.61
CA ARG A 78 22.39 32.99 -12.60
C ARG A 78 22.00 34.12 -13.56
N SER A 79 20.71 34.31 -13.86
CA SER A 79 20.25 35.38 -14.74
C SER A 79 20.43 36.78 -14.13
N GLY A 80 20.44 36.90 -12.79
CA GLY A 80 20.73 38.16 -12.10
C GLY A 80 22.19 38.62 -12.24
N THR A 81 23.11 37.73 -12.60
CA THR A 81 24.55 38.01 -12.76
C THR A 81 24.98 38.24 -14.21
N THR A 82 24.13 37.91 -15.20
CA THR A 82 24.42 38.08 -16.63
C THR A 82 23.45 39.11 -17.19
N GLY A 83 23.90 40.38 -17.28
CA GLY A 83 23.09 41.59 -17.42
C GLY A 83 22.29 41.78 -18.72
N GLY A 84 21.47 40.81 -19.12
CA GLY A 84 20.59 40.91 -20.30
C GLY A 84 19.12 40.51 -20.08
N VAL A 85 18.82 39.57 -19.16
CA VAL A 85 17.42 39.12 -18.93
C VAL A 85 17.22 38.75 -17.46
N VAL A 86 16.27 39.41 -16.79
CA VAL A 86 15.86 39.04 -15.42
C VAL A 86 14.74 38.00 -15.50
N LEU A 87 15.04 36.75 -15.15
CA LEU A 87 14.03 35.71 -15.05
C LEU A 87 13.25 35.84 -13.73
N ARG A 88 11.91 35.89 -13.81
CA ARG A 88 11.01 35.86 -12.64
C ARG A 88 10.41 34.45 -12.44
N GLY A 89 9.89 34.19 -11.23
CA GLY A 89 9.25 32.92 -10.89
C GLY A 89 9.85 32.17 -9.71
N LYS A 90 10.65 32.81 -8.84
CA LYS A 90 11.19 32.17 -7.62
C LYS A 90 10.08 31.59 -6.73
N GLY A 91 8.95 32.30 -6.60
CA GLY A 91 7.78 31.83 -5.85
C GLY A 91 7.20 30.55 -6.44
N LEU A 92 6.93 30.52 -7.74
CA LEU A 92 6.40 29.35 -8.45
C LEU A 92 7.34 28.14 -8.39
N ALA A 93 8.66 28.34 -8.55
CA ALA A 93 9.63 27.25 -8.40
C ALA A 93 9.67 26.71 -6.96
N THR A 94 9.55 27.58 -5.95
CA THR A 94 9.51 27.16 -4.54
C THR A 94 8.23 26.39 -4.24
N LEU A 95 7.09 26.88 -4.74
CA LEU A 95 5.80 26.21 -4.62
C LEU A 95 5.82 24.83 -5.31
N GLY A 96 6.38 24.75 -6.52
CA GLY A 96 6.52 23.49 -7.25
C GLY A 96 7.38 22.46 -6.53
N ILE A 97 8.49 22.87 -5.91
CA ILE A 97 9.31 21.99 -5.05
C ILE A 97 8.49 21.53 -3.84
N PHE A 98 7.85 22.45 -3.12
CA PHE A 98 7.12 22.14 -1.89
C PHE A 98 5.96 21.18 -2.14
N LEU A 99 5.14 21.47 -3.16
CA LEU A 99 4.04 20.60 -3.57
C LEU A 99 4.53 19.29 -4.18
N GLY A 100 5.66 19.29 -4.89
CA GLY A 100 6.30 18.07 -5.36
C GLY A 100 6.75 17.16 -4.21
N VAL A 101 7.37 17.71 -3.16
CA VAL A 101 7.76 16.94 -1.97
C VAL A 101 6.52 16.37 -1.26
N LEU A 102 5.51 17.19 -1.00
CA LEU A 102 4.26 16.74 -0.35
C LEU A 102 3.52 15.67 -1.19
N GLY A 103 3.38 15.93 -2.49
CA GLY A 103 2.73 15.01 -3.43
C GLY A 103 3.54 13.73 -3.68
N GLY A 104 4.85 13.74 -3.40
CA GLY A 104 5.72 12.56 -3.52
C GLY A 104 5.73 11.67 -2.29
N ILE A 105 5.75 12.24 -1.08
CA ILE A 105 5.93 11.47 0.17
C ILE A 105 4.79 10.47 0.39
N ILE A 106 3.54 10.92 0.32
CA ILE A 106 2.38 10.09 0.66
C ILE A 106 2.24 8.89 -0.30
N PRO A 107 2.25 9.06 -1.63
CA PRO A 107 2.12 7.94 -2.56
C PRO A 107 3.33 7.02 -2.55
N THR A 108 4.54 7.57 -2.31
CA THR A 108 5.76 6.74 -2.20
C THR A 108 5.72 5.87 -0.95
N ALA A 109 5.31 6.42 0.20
CA ALA A 109 5.14 5.65 1.43
C ALA A 109 4.08 4.54 1.26
N PHE A 110 2.95 4.86 0.60
CA PHE A 110 1.92 3.88 0.28
C PHE A 110 2.44 2.78 -0.66
N LEU A 111 3.14 3.16 -1.74
CA LEU A 111 3.73 2.21 -2.69
C LEU A 111 4.76 1.30 -2.01
N LEU A 112 5.63 1.87 -1.18
CA LEU A 112 6.62 1.09 -0.43
C LEU A 112 5.94 0.11 0.54
N SER A 113 4.93 0.57 1.28
CA SER A 113 4.14 -0.29 2.17
C SER A 113 3.44 -1.42 1.42
N ALA A 114 2.87 -1.13 0.24
CA ALA A 114 2.26 -2.15 -0.63
C ALA A 114 3.30 -3.15 -1.15
N LEU A 115 4.48 -2.70 -1.56
CA LEU A 115 5.57 -3.57 -2.02
C LEU A 115 6.10 -4.48 -0.90
N VAL A 116 6.32 -3.93 0.29
CA VAL A 116 6.71 -4.71 1.47
C VAL A 116 5.65 -5.76 1.79
N THR A 117 4.37 -5.37 1.79
CA THR A 117 3.25 -6.29 2.02
C THR A 117 3.21 -7.40 0.98
N LEU A 118 3.36 -7.08 -0.31
CA LEU A 118 3.40 -8.07 -1.38
C LEU A 118 4.58 -9.03 -1.26
N SER A 119 5.75 -8.51 -0.87
CA SER A 119 6.93 -9.35 -0.65
C SER A 119 6.69 -10.36 0.46
N SER A 120 6.12 -9.92 1.60
CA SER A 120 5.75 -10.81 2.69
C SER A 120 4.66 -11.80 2.30
N LEU A 121 3.69 -11.40 1.47
CA LEU A 121 2.63 -12.30 1.02
C LEU A 121 3.10 -13.35 0.03
N LYS A 122 4.10 -13.04 -0.80
CA LYS A 122 4.71 -14.04 -1.70
C LYS A 122 5.36 -15.20 -0.94
N SER A 123 5.95 -14.95 0.23
CA SER A 123 6.52 -16.01 1.06
C SER A 123 5.46 -16.71 1.92
N LEU A 124 4.45 -15.99 2.40
CA LEU A 124 3.39 -16.51 3.27
C LEU A 124 2.30 -17.29 2.56
N ALA A 125 1.82 -16.80 1.41
CA ALA A 125 0.73 -17.42 0.66
C ALA A 125 0.92 -18.93 0.41
N PRO A 126 2.09 -19.44 -0.04
CA PRO A 126 2.25 -20.88 -0.23
C PRO A 126 2.22 -21.66 1.08
N VAL A 127 2.60 -21.08 2.23
CA VAL A 127 2.51 -21.73 3.55
C VAL A 127 1.05 -21.84 3.98
N ALA A 128 0.30 -20.74 3.89
CA ALA A 128 -1.13 -20.73 4.21
C ALA A 128 -1.93 -21.66 3.29
N GLU A 129 -1.60 -21.68 1.99
CA GLU A 129 -2.17 -22.59 1.01
C GLU A 129 -1.95 -24.05 1.42
N ARG A 130 -0.71 -24.44 1.75
CA ARG A 130 -0.41 -25.83 2.16
C ARG A 130 -1.14 -26.24 3.43
N VAL A 131 -1.22 -25.37 4.44
CA VAL A 131 -1.97 -25.66 5.67
C VAL A 131 -3.45 -25.92 5.37
N VAL A 132 -4.09 -25.05 4.58
CA VAL A 132 -5.52 -25.18 4.27
C VAL A 132 -5.80 -26.35 3.34
N LEU A 133 -4.97 -26.58 2.33
CA LEU A 133 -5.07 -27.75 1.46
C LEU A 133 -4.88 -29.05 2.23
N ALA A 134 -3.89 -29.11 3.13
CA ALA A 134 -3.63 -30.29 3.94
C ALA A 134 -4.78 -30.56 4.92
N ALA A 135 -5.33 -29.52 5.55
CA ALA A 135 -6.50 -29.62 6.41
C ALA A 135 -7.74 -30.15 5.65
N ALA A 136 -8.03 -29.60 4.47
CA ALA A 136 -9.14 -30.05 3.63
C ALA A 136 -8.93 -31.46 3.06
N ALA A 137 -7.69 -31.82 2.69
CA ALA A 137 -7.32 -33.16 2.22
C ALA A 137 -7.22 -34.23 3.33
N GLN A 138 -7.61 -33.88 4.56
CA GLN A 138 -7.55 -34.75 5.73
C GLN A 138 -6.13 -35.26 6.08
N ARG A 139 -5.13 -34.40 5.91
CA ARG A 139 -3.70 -34.69 6.19
C ARG A 139 -3.15 -33.74 7.26
N PRO A 140 -3.59 -33.86 8.53
CA PRO A 140 -3.23 -32.91 9.59
C PRO A 140 -1.72 -32.87 9.86
N GLN A 141 -1.00 -33.99 9.69
CA GLN A 141 0.46 -34.04 9.81
C GLN A 141 1.18 -33.14 8.80
N SER A 142 0.68 -33.07 7.57
CA SER A 142 1.23 -32.18 6.53
C SER A 142 0.94 -30.71 6.86
N ALA A 143 -0.22 -30.41 7.46
CA ALA A 143 -0.53 -29.05 7.91
C ALA A 143 0.39 -28.61 9.05
N ARG A 144 0.63 -29.48 10.05
CA ARG A 144 1.52 -29.21 11.19
C ARG A 144 2.95 -28.84 10.78
N ALA A 145 3.43 -29.39 9.67
CA ALA A 145 4.77 -29.10 9.18
C ALA A 145 4.98 -27.62 8.84
N ASP A 146 3.91 -26.84 8.62
CA ASP A 146 3.92 -25.43 8.28
C ASP A 146 3.48 -24.51 9.45
N LEU A 147 3.07 -25.10 10.58
CA LEU A 147 2.72 -24.38 11.81
C LEU A 147 3.97 -24.07 12.64
N SER A 148 3.87 -23.08 13.54
CA SER A 148 4.88 -22.88 14.57
C SER A 148 4.91 -24.07 15.53
N GLN A 149 6.00 -24.20 16.28
CA GLN A 149 6.15 -25.31 17.23
C GLN A 149 5.06 -25.27 18.30
N ASP A 150 4.76 -24.08 18.82
CA ASP A 150 3.70 -23.88 19.81
C ASP A 150 2.32 -24.22 19.24
N ALA A 151 2.02 -23.71 18.05
CA ALA A 151 0.77 -23.99 17.36
C ALA A 151 0.59 -25.49 17.05
N SER A 152 1.66 -26.16 16.63
CA SER A 152 1.64 -27.61 16.42
C SER A 152 1.36 -28.36 17.72
N ASN A 153 1.86 -27.92 18.86
CA ASN A 153 1.63 -28.61 20.13
C ASN A 153 0.21 -28.40 20.67
N GLU A 154 -0.38 -27.24 20.40
CA GLU A 154 -1.67 -26.84 20.97
C GLU A 154 -2.86 -27.18 20.07
N ILE A 155 -2.68 -27.22 18.75
CA ILE A 155 -3.74 -27.54 17.80
C ILE A 155 -3.87 -29.06 17.65
N THR A 156 -5.07 -29.59 17.91
CA THR A 156 -5.38 -31.00 17.72
C THR A 156 -5.59 -31.35 16.23
N ASP A 157 -5.41 -32.62 15.89
CA ASP A 157 -5.72 -33.08 14.52
C ASP A 157 -7.21 -32.95 14.21
N ALA A 158 -8.08 -33.22 15.19
CA ALA A 158 -9.52 -33.03 15.08
C ALA A 158 -9.86 -31.58 14.70
N ARG A 159 -9.21 -30.60 15.33
CA ARG A 159 -9.37 -29.18 15.01
C ARG A 159 -8.99 -28.86 13.56
N LEU A 160 -7.82 -29.32 13.11
CA LEU A 160 -7.37 -29.09 11.73
C LEU A 160 -8.36 -29.66 10.72
N LEU A 161 -8.85 -30.87 10.97
CA LEU A 161 -9.85 -31.53 10.13
C LEU A 161 -11.18 -30.79 10.15
N ALA A 162 -11.64 -30.34 11.32
CA ALA A 162 -12.89 -29.59 11.46
C ALA A 162 -12.83 -28.27 10.68
N VAL A 163 -11.71 -27.54 10.76
CA VAL A 163 -11.48 -26.31 9.98
C VAL A 163 -11.52 -26.61 8.47
N GLY A 164 -10.78 -27.63 8.02
CA GLY A 164 -10.75 -28.05 6.62
C GLY A 164 -12.14 -28.39 6.08
N ARG A 165 -12.92 -29.19 6.83
CA ARG A 165 -14.30 -29.55 6.49
C ARG A 165 -15.24 -28.34 6.49
N ALA A 166 -15.07 -27.40 7.42
CA ALA A 166 -15.91 -26.20 7.48
C ALA A 166 -15.66 -25.28 6.28
N ILE A 167 -14.40 -25.11 5.86
CA ILE A 167 -14.05 -24.40 4.63
C ILE A 167 -14.62 -25.13 3.41
N GLU A 168 -14.40 -26.44 3.28
CA GLU A 168 -14.88 -27.21 2.12
C GLU A 168 -16.41 -27.21 2.01
N ARG A 169 -17.13 -27.31 3.14
CA ARG A 169 -18.59 -27.18 3.16
C ARG A 169 -19.04 -25.81 2.63
N SER A 170 -18.38 -24.75 3.08
CA SER A 170 -18.79 -23.37 2.77
C SER A 170 -18.45 -22.96 1.34
N VAL A 171 -17.23 -23.25 0.87
CA VAL A 171 -16.70 -22.70 -0.41
C VAL A 171 -16.16 -23.75 -1.38
N GLY A 172 -16.31 -25.04 -1.06
CA GLY A 172 -15.76 -26.13 -1.87
C GLY A 172 -14.26 -26.33 -1.64
N LYS A 173 -13.64 -27.23 -2.40
CA LYS A 173 -12.24 -27.59 -2.17
C LYS A 173 -11.32 -26.40 -2.37
N PRO A 174 -10.35 -26.16 -1.47
CA PRO A 174 -9.32 -25.16 -1.70
C PRO A 174 -8.47 -25.55 -2.91
N LEU A 175 -8.08 -24.56 -3.71
CA LEU A 175 -7.34 -24.76 -4.96
C LEU A 175 -5.95 -24.13 -4.88
N LYS A 176 -5.88 -22.82 -4.59
CA LYS A 176 -4.62 -22.06 -4.60
C LYS A 176 -4.75 -20.73 -3.85
N ALA A 177 -3.66 -20.24 -3.26
CA ALA A 177 -3.59 -18.88 -2.76
C ALA A 177 -3.42 -17.84 -3.90
N ASP A 178 -4.09 -16.71 -3.75
CA ASP A 178 -3.99 -15.54 -4.63
C ASP A 178 -3.10 -14.48 -3.97
N VAL A 179 -2.03 -14.11 -4.70
CA VAL A 179 -0.99 -13.18 -4.23
C VAL A 179 -0.97 -11.92 -5.09
N SER A 180 -2.16 -11.45 -5.46
CA SER A 180 -2.35 -10.18 -6.15
C SER A 180 -2.68 -9.04 -5.19
N ILE A 181 -2.36 -7.80 -5.56
CA ILE A 181 -2.75 -6.64 -4.74
C ILE A 181 -4.28 -6.53 -4.67
N GLY A 182 -4.97 -6.87 -5.77
CA GLY A 182 -6.43 -6.95 -5.80
C GLY A 182 -6.96 -7.87 -4.69
N ALA A 183 -6.39 -9.07 -4.54
CA ALA A 183 -6.74 -10.00 -3.47
C ALA A 183 -6.48 -9.42 -2.07
N VAL A 184 -5.38 -8.69 -1.86
CA VAL A 184 -5.09 -8.02 -0.57
C VAL A 184 -6.13 -6.94 -0.25
N MET A 185 -6.48 -6.13 -1.24
CA MET A 185 -7.49 -5.08 -1.08
C MET A 185 -8.88 -5.67 -0.88
N GLU A 186 -9.22 -6.73 -1.62
CA GLU A 186 -10.46 -7.50 -1.43
C GLU A 186 -10.52 -8.06 -0.02
N ALA A 187 -9.45 -8.71 0.45
CA ALA A 187 -9.35 -9.23 1.80
C ALA A 187 -9.58 -8.15 2.84
N ARG A 188 -8.88 -7.01 2.70
CA ARG A 188 -9.04 -5.87 3.60
C ARG A 188 -10.46 -5.31 3.57
N THR A 189 -11.06 -5.20 2.38
CA THR A 189 -12.43 -4.69 2.21
C THR A 189 -13.44 -5.61 2.88
N ARG A 190 -13.33 -6.93 2.68
CA ARG A 190 -14.21 -7.91 3.33
C ARG A 190 -14.06 -7.92 4.84
N VAL A 191 -12.84 -7.78 5.35
CA VAL A 191 -12.60 -7.67 6.79
C VAL A 191 -13.25 -6.41 7.35
N VAL A 192 -13.08 -5.26 6.68
CA VAL A 192 -13.69 -4.00 7.10
C VAL A 192 -15.22 -4.06 7.00
N SER A 193 -15.78 -4.71 5.97
CA SER A 193 -17.23 -4.86 5.83
C SER A 193 -17.83 -5.88 6.80
N ALA A 194 -17.07 -6.91 7.18
CA ALA A 194 -17.49 -7.89 8.16
C ALA A 194 -17.33 -7.34 9.59
N ALA A 195 -16.40 -6.41 9.79
CA ALA A 195 -16.18 -5.79 11.08
C ALA A 195 -17.39 -4.96 11.50
N GLN A 196 -17.88 -5.20 12.72
CA GLN A 196 -19.01 -4.44 13.25
C GLN A 196 -18.60 -3.00 13.55
N SER A 197 -19.58 -2.09 13.48
CA SER A 197 -19.41 -0.67 13.79
C SER A 197 -18.91 -0.53 15.24
N GLY A 198 -17.64 -0.14 15.42
CA GLY A 198 -16.98 -0.10 16.74
C GLY A 198 -15.78 -1.03 16.90
N ALA A 199 -15.42 -1.80 15.86
CA ALA A 199 -14.13 -2.46 15.80
C ALA A 199 -13.00 -1.44 16.01
N ASP A 200 -12.10 -1.73 16.94
CA ASP A 200 -10.93 -0.91 17.21
C ASP A 200 -9.71 -1.54 16.53
N PRO A 201 -9.27 -1.01 15.36
CA PRO A 201 -8.11 -1.53 14.66
C PRO A 201 -6.83 -1.34 15.49
N SER A 202 -6.81 -0.43 16.46
CA SER A 202 -5.65 -0.25 17.35
C SER A 202 -5.56 -1.32 18.44
N ALA A 203 -6.67 -2.02 18.74
CA ALA A 203 -6.66 -3.21 19.60
C ALA A 203 -5.95 -4.41 18.94
N LEU A 204 -5.68 -4.36 17.63
CA LEU A 204 -4.85 -5.35 16.96
C LEU A 204 -3.37 -5.18 17.29
N GLY A 205 -2.93 -4.00 17.79
CA GLY A 205 -1.62 -3.74 18.40
C GLY A 205 -0.46 -4.58 17.84
N GLU A 206 0.01 -5.54 18.65
CA GLU A 206 1.12 -6.45 18.37
C GLU A 206 0.78 -7.61 17.43
N LEU A 207 -0.51 -7.93 17.29
CA LEU A 207 -1.02 -8.93 16.36
C LEU A 207 -1.16 -8.25 14.99
N SER A 208 -0.14 -8.40 14.15
CA SER A 208 -0.19 -7.96 12.74
C SER A 208 -0.57 -9.13 11.82
N PRO A 209 -1.84 -9.57 11.76
CA PRO A 209 -2.25 -10.63 10.85
C PRO A 209 -2.07 -10.18 9.40
N LYS A 210 -1.72 -11.14 8.54
CA LYS A 210 -1.53 -10.90 7.11
C LYS A 210 -2.66 -11.58 6.33
N PRO A 211 -3.40 -10.84 5.48
CA PRO A 211 -4.43 -11.43 4.65
C PRO A 211 -3.86 -12.28 3.53
N VAL A 212 -4.30 -13.53 3.43
CA VAL A 212 -4.10 -14.39 2.27
C VAL A 212 -5.46 -14.81 1.74
N VAL A 213 -5.73 -14.53 0.46
CA VAL A 213 -6.94 -15.04 -0.19
C VAL A 213 -6.64 -16.43 -0.74
N ILE A 214 -7.48 -17.40 -0.41
CA ILE A 214 -7.40 -18.76 -0.92
C ILE A 214 -8.62 -18.99 -1.82
N ARG A 215 -8.36 -19.24 -3.10
CA ARG A 215 -9.40 -19.58 -4.07
C ARG A 215 -9.85 -21.02 -3.84
N CYS A 216 -11.15 -21.22 -3.90
CA CYS A 216 -11.83 -22.50 -3.74
C CYS A 216 -12.78 -22.74 -4.93
N GLU A 217 -13.33 -23.94 -5.06
CA GLU A 217 -14.21 -24.31 -6.18
C GLU A 217 -15.45 -23.40 -6.35
N ARG A 218 -16.06 -22.95 -5.23
CA ARG A 218 -17.29 -22.14 -5.24
C ARG A 218 -17.10 -20.71 -4.74
N GLY A 219 -15.86 -20.24 -4.58
CA GLY A 219 -15.59 -18.90 -4.07
C GLY A 219 -14.17 -18.72 -3.55
N SER A 220 -14.01 -17.85 -2.55
CA SER A 220 -12.73 -17.62 -1.89
C SER A 220 -12.90 -17.49 -0.38
N VAL A 221 -11.93 -17.97 0.37
CA VAL A 221 -11.80 -17.74 1.81
C VAL A 221 -10.64 -16.79 2.06
N ILE A 222 -10.78 -15.88 3.02
CA ILE A 222 -9.68 -15.02 3.44
C ILE A 222 -9.09 -15.60 4.71
N ALA A 223 -7.83 -16.02 4.66
CA ALA A 223 -7.06 -16.40 5.84
C ALA A 223 -6.28 -15.17 6.36
N TYR A 224 -6.69 -14.63 7.50
CA TYR A 224 -5.94 -13.67 8.29
C TYR A 224 -4.95 -14.45 9.17
N THR A 225 -3.73 -14.61 8.68
CA THR A 225 -2.72 -15.47 9.31
C THR A 225 -1.81 -14.68 10.23
N LEU A 226 -1.54 -15.23 11.41
CA LEU A 226 -0.55 -14.73 12.35
C LEU A 226 0.74 -15.53 12.20
N LEU A 227 1.86 -14.82 12.16
CA LEU A 227 3.18 -15.38 11.93
C LEU A 227 3.96 -15.50 13.22
N ASP A 228 4.79 -16.51 13.28
CA ASP A 228 5.80 -16.67 14.32
C ASP A 228 6.96 -15.67 14.08
N ALA A 229 7.12 -14.73 15.01
CA ALA A 229 8.15 -13.70 14.94
C ALA A 229 9.57 -14.28 15.02
N ASP A 230 9.79 -15.32 15.82
CA ASP A 230 11.08 -15.97 15.99
C ASP A 230 11.47 -16.78 14.76
N ALA A 231 10.48 -17.44 14.13
CA ALA A 231 10.69 -18.10 12.84
C ALA A 231 11.05 -17.07 11.74
N LEU A 232 10.35 -15.93 11.70
CA LEU A 232 10.64 -14.85 10.76
C LEU A 232 12.07 -14.29 10.90
N ASN A 233 12.55 -14.14 12.14
CA ASN A 233 13.94 -13.73 12.42
C ASN A 233 14.97 -14.71 11.86
N LYS A 234 14.60 -15.99 11.71
CA LYS A 234 15.40 -17.06 11.10
C LYS A 234 15.11 -17.25 9.60
N GLN A 235 14.43 -16.30 8.96
CA GLN A 235 13.99 -16.37 7.56
C GLN A 235 13.06 -17.56 7.24
N GLN A 236 12.38 -18.10 8.25
CA GLN A 236 11.37 -19.15 8.09
C GLN A 236 9.98 -18.54 8.22
N VAL A 237 9.04 -19.02 7.42
CA VAL A 237 7.63 -18.60 7.52
C VAL A 237 6.84 -19.73 8.16
N ARG A 238 6.35 -19.49 9.38
CA ARG A 238 5.54 -20.41 10.17
C ARG A 238 4.27 -19.71 10.64
N ILE A 239 3.16 -20.44 10.65
CA ILE A 239 1.86 -19.91 11.07
C ILE A 239 1.62 -20.27 12.54
N THR A 240 1.41 -19.27 13.38
CA THR A 240 1.07 -19.47 14.79
C THR A 240 -0.44 -19.66 14.98
N ASP A 241 -1.25 -18.92 14.23
CA ASP A 241 -2.70 -19.01 14.27
C ASP A 241 -3.32 -18.39 13.00
N ALA A 242 -4.60 -18.63 12.74
CA ALA A 242 -5.29 -18.04 11.60
C ALA A 242 -6.78 -17.83 11.87
N LEU A 243 -7.31 -16.72 11.36
CA LEU A 243 -8.73 -16.45 11.24
C LEU A 243 -9.16 -16.63 9.78
N PHE A 244 -10.14 -17.48 9.52
CA PHE A 244 -10.72 -17.69 8.20
C PHE A 244 -12.05 -16.95 8.10
N LEU A 245 -12.13 -15.98 7.20
CA LEU A 245 -13.36 -15.27 6.85
C LEU A 245 -14.00 -15.92 5.63
N LEU A 246 -15.22 -16.41 5.81
CA LEU A 246 -16.02 -17.06 4.77
C LEU A 246 -16.85 -16.02 3.98
N PRO A 247 -17.32 -16.36 2.76
CA PRO A 247 -18.09 -15.42 1.93
C PRO A 247 -19.42 -14.97 2.51
N ASP A 248 -20.00 -15.77 3.40
CA ASP A 248 -21.26 -15.47 4.10
C ASP A 248 -21.07 -14.49 5.28
N GLY A 249 -19.84 -14.03 5.51
CA GLY A 249 -19.48 -13.14 6.61
C GLY A 249 -19.22 -13.86 7.93
N SER A 250 -19.41 -15.19 7.99
CA SER A 250 -19.01 -15.97 9.15
C SER A 250 -17.49 -16.10 9.21
N CYS A 251 -16.96 -16.42 10.40
CA CYS A 251 -15.54 -16.62 10.57
C CYS A 251 -15.23 -17.86 11.40
N ILE A 252 -14.06 -18.44 11.17
CA ILE A 252 -13.59 -19.65 11.84
C ILE A 252 -12.16 -19.39 12.29
N THR A 253 -11.82 -19.71 13.52
CA THR A 253 -10.43 -19.63 14.00
C THR A 253 -9.75 -20.99 13.93
N LEU A 254 -8.45 -21.00 13.63
CA LEU A 254 -7.65 -22.22 13.66
C LEU A 254 -7.56 -22.75 15.09
N ARG A 255 -7.30 -21.86 16.07
CA ARG A 255 -7.36 -22.17 17.50
C ARG A 255 -8.63 -21.66 18.18
N ILE A 256 -9.09 -22.36 19.21
CA ILE A 256 -10.26 -21.94 20.01
C ILE A 256 -9.90 -20.83 20.98
N ASP A 257 -8.68 -20.82 21.51
CA ASP A 257 -8.18 -19.93 22.56
C ASP A 257 -7.02 -19.03 22.11
N GLY A 258 -6.70 -19.07 20.82
CA GLY A 258 -5.50 -18.46 20.27
C GLY A 258 -5.65 -16.98 19.92
N PRO A 259 -4.53 -16.34 19.51
CA PRO A 259 -4.50 -14.94 19.07
C PRO A 259 -5.51 -14.60 17.96
N ALA A 260 -5.83 -15.54 17.07
CA ALA A 260 -6.82 -15.31 16.01
C ALA A 260 -8.23 -15.07 16.57
N GLN A 261 -8.54 -15.61 17.74
CA GLN A 261 -9.80 -15.32 18.43
C GLN A 261 -9.83 -13.89 18.97
N GLN A 262 -8.69 -13.38 19.44
CA GLN A 262 -8.56 -11.98 19.86
C GLN A 262 -8.72 -11.04 18.66
N VAL A 263 -8.12 -11.38 17.51
CA VAL A 263 -8.33 -10.67 16.25
C VAL A 263 -9.80 -10.67 15.84
N ALA A 264 -10.48 -11.82 15.90
CA ALA A 264 -11.91 -11.90 15.59
C ALA A 264 -12.73 -10.97 16.51
N ARG A 265 -12.49 -10.99 17.82
CA ARG A 265 -13.17 -10.12 18.79
C ARG A 265 -12.89 -8.65 18.55
N ALA A 266 -11.64 -8.27 18.25
CA ALA A 266 -11.27 -6.89 17.94
C ALA A 266 -11.97 -6.37 16.68
N LEU A 267 -12.26 -7.28 15.74
CA LEU A 267 -13.06 -7.00 14.55
C LEU A 267 -14.58 -7.07 14.80
N GLY A 268 -15.04 -7.38 16.02
CA GLY A 268 -16.46 -7.56 16.32
C GLY A 268 -17.07 -8.81 15.67
N LEU A 269 -16.24 -9.80 15.32
CA LEU A 269 -16.66 -11.07 14.73
C LEU A 269 -16.80 -12.14 15.81
N SER A 270 -17.79 -13.02 15.64
CA SER A 270 -17.99 -14.19 16.48
C SER A 270 -17.61 -15.46 15.72
N PRO A 271 -16.49 -16.11 16.05
CA PRO A 271 -16.10 -17.36 15.40
C PRO A 271 -17.15 -18.44 15.55
N THR A 272 -17.50 -19.07 14.44
CA THR A 272 -18.40 -20.22 14.40
C THR A 272 -17.75 -21.38 15.17
N PRO A 273 -18.45 -21.96 16.17
CA PRO A 273 -17.97 -23.16 16.83
C PRO A 273 -17.90 -24.30 15.81
N LEU A 274 -16.86 -25.12 15.92
CA LEU A 274 -16.71 -26.31 15.08
C LEU A 274 -16.95 -27.54 15.93
N ASP A 275 -17.70 -28.48 15.39
CA ASP A 275 -17.85 -29.81 15.97
C ASP A 275 -16.54 -30.58 15.74
N GLU A 276 -15.82 -30.87 16.82
CA GLU A 276 -14.54 -31.60 16.80
C GLU A 276 -14.73 -33.12 16.88
#